data_AF-A0A7C3TQ88-F1
#
_entry.id   AF-A0A7C3TQ88-F1
#
_cell.length_a   1.000
_cell.length_b   1.000
_cell.length_c   1.000
_cell.angle_alpha   90.00
_cell.angle_beta   90.00
_cell.angle_gamma   90.00
#
_symmetry.space_group_name_H-M   'P 1'
#
loop_
_entity.id
_entity.type
_entity.pdbx_description
1 polymer ?
#
loop_
_entity_poly.entity_id
_entity_poly.type
_entity_poly.pdbx_seq_one_letter_code
_entity_poly.pdbx_strand_id
1 'polypeptide(L)' 'MKKVLILGSTGSIGNSTLEVIKQNKDKFKVVGLTTKSNVKLLKKQMEDFDVEYGCVVEEKYKTLKFNNKK' A
#
# COMPACT_ATOMS: atom_id res chain seq x y z
N MET A 1 14.86 10.48 5.39
CA MET A 1 13.60 9.74 5.14
C MET A 1 13.19 9.89 3.68
N LYS A 2 13.23 8.83 2.88
CA LYS A 2 12.75 8.82 1.48
C LYS A 2 11.28 8.40 1.43
N LYS A 3 10.46 9.11 0.66
CA LYS A 3 9.04 8.77 0.44
C LYS A 3 8.91 7.85 -0.76
N VAL A 4 8.17 6.75 -0.61
CA VAL A 4 7.98 5.76 -1.67
C VAL A 4 6.50 5.42 -1.87
N LEU A 5 6.11 5.24 -3.12
CA LEU A 5 4.80 4.75 -3.53
C LEU A 5 5.00 3.44 -4.28
N ILE A 6 4.28 2.38 -3.89
CA ILE A 6 4.46 1.05 -4.47
C ILE A 6 3.32 0.72 -5.42
N LEU A 7 3.68 0.56 -6.70
CA LEU A 7 2.77 0.08 -7.74
C LEU A 7 2.70 -1.44 -7.71
N GLY A 8 1.56 -2.02 -7.36
CA GLY A 8 1.39 -3.47 -7.25
C GLY A 8 1.93 -4.06 -5.94
N SER A 9 1.62 -3.45 -4.80
CA SER A 9 2.10 -3.83 -3.46
C SER A 9 1.68 -5.24 -3.03
N THR A 10 0.61 -5.77 -3.61
CA THR A 10 0.09 -7.11 -3.29
C THR A 10 0.71 -8.22 -4.15
N GLY A 11 1.55 -7.88 -5.14
CA GLY A 11 2.30 -8.85 -5.93
C GLY A 11 3.56 -9.33 -5.20
N SER A 12 4.29 -10.29 -5.78
CA SER A 12 5.49 -10.85 -5.15
C SER A 12 6.55 -9.78 -4.86
N ILE A 13 6.91 -8.96 -5.86
CA ILE A 13 7.88 -7.86 -5.71
C ILE A 13 7.38 -6.83 -4.70
N GLY A 14 6.09 -6.48 -4.74
CA GLY A 14 5.49 -5.52 -3.82
C GLY A 14 5.57 -5.97 -2.37
N ASN A 15 5.23 -7.23 -2.07
CA ASN A 15 5.33 -7.80 -0.73
C ASN A 15 6.78 -7.83 -0.24
N SER A 16 7.72 -8.36 -1.04
CA SER A 16 9.13 -8.38 -0.66
C SER A 16 9.69 -6.96 -0.44
N THR A 17 9.26 -5.98 -1.25
CA THR A 17 9.65 -4.58 -1.07
C THR A 17 9.15 -4.02 0.27
N LEU A 18 7.90 -4.31 0.63
CA LEU A 18 7.33 -3.91 1.92
C LEU A 18 8.05 -4.57 3.10
N GLU A 19 8.47 -5.83 2.98
CA GLU A 19 9.27 -6.51 4.01
C GLU A 19 10.61 -5.80 4.24
N VAL A 20 11.32 -5.42 3.16
CA VAL A 20 12.57 -4.65 3.25
C VAL A 20 12.33 -3.28 3.90
N ILE A 21 11.25 -2.58 3.53
CA ILE A 21 10.90 -1.29 4.13
C ILE A 21 10.56 -1.46 5.62
N LYS A 22 9.85 -2.53 5.99
CA LYS A 22 9.50 -2.82 7.39
C LYS A 22 10.74 -2.99 8.28
N GLN A 23 11.84 -3.49 7.71
CA GLN A 23 13.14 -3.61 8.39
C GLN A 23 13.96 -2.31 8.37
N ASN A 24 13.58 -1.30 7.57
CA ASN A 24 14.32 -0.05 7.37
C ASN A 24 13.41 1.18 7.50
N LYS A 25 12.52 1.20 8.51
CA LYS A 25 11.52 2.27 8.72
C LYS A 25 12.12 3.65 9.00
N ASP A 26 13.37 3.71 9.46
CA ASP A 26 14.14 4.94 9.65
C ASP A 26 14.54 5.60 8.30
N LYS A 27 14.65 4.80 7.24
CA LYS A 27 15.08 5.26 5.91
C LYS A 27 13.91 5.58 4.99
N PHE A 28 12.80 4.84 5.11
CA PHE A 28 11.69 4.89 4.16
C PHE A 28 10.34 5.14 4.83
N LYS A 29 9.52 5.97 4.18
CA LYS A 29 8.10 6.15 4.49
C LYS A 29 7.27 5.76 3.28
N VAL A 30 6.38 4.78 3.44
CA VAL A 30 5.37 4.44 2.43
C VAL A 30 4.32 5.55 2.45
N VAL A 31 4.04 6.14 1.29
CA VAL A 31 3.04 7.21 1.16
C VAL A 31 1.85 6.81 0.29
N GLY A 32 1.93 5.68 -0.40
CA GLY A 32 0.84 5.17 -1.23
C GLY A 32 1.08 3.72 -1.64
N LEU A 33 -0.01 2.98 -1.80
CA LEU A 33 0.00 1.58 -2.22
C LEU A 33 -1.03 1.36 -3.33
N THR A 34 -0.72 0.50 -4.29
CA THR A 34 -1.69 0.12 -5.32
C THR A 34 -1.78 -1.39 -5.49
N THR A 35 -2.95 -1.88 -5.91
CA THR A 35 -3.16 -3.27 -6.34
C THR A 35 -3.96 -3.32 -7.63
N LYS A 36 -3.84 -4.43 -8.36
CA LYS A 36 -4.78 -4.71 -9.45
C LYS A 36 -6.16 -5.05 -8.86
N SER A 37 -6.23 -6.10 -8.04
CA SER A 37 -7.50 -6.71 -7.62
C SER A 37 -7.56 -7.18 -6.16
N ASN A 38 -6.44 -7.29 -5.45
CA ASN A 38 -6.40 -7.86 -4.09
C ASN A 38 -6.64 -6.78 -3.03
N VAL A 39 -7.88 -6.28 -2.97
CA VAL A 39 -8.31 -5.19 -2.10
C VAL A 39 -8.12 -5.54 -0.62
N LYS A 40 -8.39 -6.79 -0.22
CA LYS A 40 -8.25 -7.24 1.17
C LYS A 40 -6.81 -7.12 1.65
N LEU A 41 -5.84 -7.57 0.84
CA LEU A 41 -4.43 -7.46 1.19
C LEU A 41 -3.96 -6.00 1.12
N LEU A 42 -4.41 -5.23 0.13
CA LEU A 42 -4.09 -3.79 0.06
C LEU A 42 -4.53 -3.06 1.34
N LYS A 43 -5.76 -3.29 1.81
CA LYS A 43 -6.27 -2.66 3.05
C LYS A 43 -5.40 -3.00 4.26
N LYS A 44 -5.05 -4.27 4.43
CA LYS A 44 -4.14 -4.70 5.50
C LYS A 44 -2.78 -4.00 5.42
N GLN A 45 -2.20 -3.92 4.23
CA GLN A 45 -0.92 -3.24 4.03
C GLN A 45 -1.03 -1.72 4.32
N MET A 46 -2.16 -1.09 4.00
CA MET A 46 -2.39 0.32 4.33
C MET A 46 -2.46 0.55 5.84
N GLU A 47 -3.13 -0.34 6.58
CA GLU A 47 -3.18 -0.30 8.05
C GLU A 47 -1.78 -0.55 8.67
N ASP A 48 -1.05 -1.57 8.21
CA ASP A 48 0.29 -1.94 8.71
C ASP A 48 1.34 -0.84 8.54
N PHE A 49 1.17 0.00 7.52
CA PHE A 49 2.11 1.08 7.16
C PHE A 49 1.55 2.49 7.41
N ASP A 50 0.35 2.62 7.97
CA ASP A 50 -0.34 3.89 8.22
C ASP A 50 -0.40 4.78 6.96
N VAL A 51 -0.91 4.21 5.87
CA VAL A 51 -0.99 4.84 4.55
C VAL A 51 -2.40 5.35 4.28
N GLU A 52 -2.53 6.62 3.95
CA GLU A 52 -3.81 7.28 3.64
C GLU A 52 -4.28 6.99 2.21
N TYR A 53 -3.36 6.81 1.26
CA TYR A 53 -3.68 6.71 -0.17
C TYR A 53 -3.52 5.28 -0.71
N GLY A 54 -4.63 4.69 -1.14
CA GLY A 54 -4.69 3.39 -1.82
C GLY A 54 -5.34 3.51 -3.19
N CYS A 55 -4.83 2.81 -4.20
CA CYS A 55 -5.44 2.74 -5.53
C CYS A 55 -5.69 1.28 -5.96
N VAL A 56 -6.85 1.04 -6.56
CA VAL A 56 -7.21 -0.25 -7.14
C VAL A 56 -7.51 -0.06 -8.61
N VAL A 57 -6.80 -0.80 -9.47
CA VAL A 57 -6.86 -0.58 -10.93
C VAL A 57 -8.06 -1.28 -11.57
N GLU A 58 -8.54 -2.39 -11.02
CA GLU A 58 -9.63 -3.16 -11.61
C GLU A 58 -10.97 -2.40 -11.57
N GLU A 59 -11.64 -2.29 -12.72
CA GLU A 59 -12.82 -1.43 -12.93
C GLU A 59 -13.98 -1.68 -11.95
N LYS A 60 -14.12 -2.91 -11.45
CA LYS A 60 -15.16 -3.26 -10.48
C LYS A 60 -15.01 -2.53 -9.14
N TYR A 61 -13.87 -1.90 -8.88
CA TYR A 61 -13.54 -1.23 -7.63
C TYR A 61 -13.40 0.30 -7.74
N LYS A 62 -13.99 0.93 -8.78
CA LYS A 62 -13.93 2.38 -9.06
C LYS A 62 -14.24 3.32 -7.87
N THR A 63 -14.83 2.82 -6.77
CA THR A 63 -15.29 3.61 -5.61
C THR A 63 -14.79 3.10 -4.25
N LEU A 64 -13.54 2.64 -4.15
CA LEU A 64 -12.92 2.38 -2.84
C LEU A 64 -12.46 3.70 -2.19
N LYS A 65 -13.26 4.20 -1.24
CA LYS A 65 -12.83 5.25 -0.31
C LYS A 65 -12.24 4.59 0.93
N PHE A 66 -10.93 4.72 1.13
CA PHE A 66 -10.27 4.35 2.36
C PHE A 66 -10.40 5.50 3.36
N ASN A 67 -11.39 5.43 4.25
CA ASN A 67 -11.51 6.39 5.35
C ASN A 67 -10.56 5.95 6.47
N ASN A 68 -9.38 6.57 6.58
CA ASN A 68 -8.59 6.47 7.78
C ASN A 68 -9.20 7.39 8.83
N LYS A 69 -9.73 6.81 9.91
CA LYS A 69 -10.19 7.55 11.09
C LYS A 69 -8.98 8.29 11.68
N LYS A 70 -9.10 9.61 11.78
CA LYS A 70 -8.27 10.45 12.65
C LYS A 70 -8.43 10.05 14.11
#